data_AF-A0A7C4BX39-F1
#
_entry.id   AF-A0A7C4BX39-F1
#
_cell.length_a   1.000
_cell.length_b   1.000
_cell.length_c   1.000
_cell.angle_alpha   90.00
_cell.angle_beta   90.00
_cell.angle_gamma   90.00
#
_symmetry.space_group_name_H-M   'P 1'
#
loop_
_entity.id
_entity.type
_entity.pdbx_description
1 polymer ?
#
loop_
_entity_poly.entity_id
_entity_poly.type
_entity_poly.pdbx_seq_one_letter_code
_entity_poly.pdbx_strand_id
1 'polypeptide(L)'
;MKWDPDLPVEVNARRRLPKLLARFYAAGREVLAHEDPGTLHQFRLRGKRVRYSLELFRPVYGPKLEKLLKRLRRAQNALGEINDCATARLIVPHSSEFHAWLDERQATLHGEFVRYWLDDFDAPGEENNWIRYLARYARAPRQPHFSSKK
;
A
#
# COMPACT_ATOMS: atom_id res chain seq x y z
N MET A 1 -7.20 -14.92 -3.86
CA MET A 1 -5.84 -15.19 -4.39
C MET A 1 -5.72 -16.70 -4.45
N LYS A 2 -5.54 -17.31 -5.64
CA LYS A 2 -5.49 -18.77 -5.77
C LYS A 2 -4.11 -19.25 -5.33
N TRP A 3 -3.97 -19.79 -4.13
CA TRP A 3 -2.72 -20.41 -3.67
C TRP A 3 -2.64 -21.84 -4.19
N ASP A 4 -1.44 -22.33 -4.51
CA ASP A 4 -1.22 -23.71 -4.91
C ASP A 4 -0.48 -24.42 -3.77
N PRO A 5 -1.15 -25.31 -3.01
CA PRO A 5 -0.56 -25.93 -1.82
C PRO A 5 0.62 -26.85 -2.16
N ASP A 6 0.72 -27.33 -3.39
CA ASP A 6 1.74 -28.28 -3.83
C ASP A 6 3.05 -27.57 -4.26
N LEU A 7 3.04 -26.23 -4.31
CA LEU A 7 4.21 -25.44 -4.71
C LEU A 7 4.91 -24.78 -3.51
N PRO A 8 6.25 -24.71 -3.53
CA PRO A 8 7.01 -23.96 -2.52
C PRO A 8 6.55 -22.51 -2.38
N VAL A 9 6.71 -21.96 -1.18
CA VAL A 9 6.25 -20.61 -0.81
C VAL A 9 6.83 -19.53 -1.73
N GLU A 10 8.09 -19.66 -2.14
CA GLU A 10 8.76 -18.72 -3.02
C GLU A 10 8.24 -18.80 -4.46
N VAL A 11 7.83 -19.98 -4.92
CA VAL A 11 7.22 -20.15 -6.26
C VAL A 11 5.85 -19.50 -6.27
N ASN A 12 5.03 -19.76 -5.25
CA ASN A 12 3.76 -19.07 -5.07
C ASN A 12 3.94 -17.55 -4.97
N ALA A 13 4.92 -17.08 -4.20
CA ALA A 13 5.20 -15.66 -4.03
C ALA A 13 5.55 -14.98 -5.38
N ARG A 14 6.45 -15.57 -6.18
CA ARG A 14 6.81 -15.07 -7.52
C ARG A 14 5.62 -15.02 -8.48
N ARG A 15 4.68 -15.97 -8.36
CA ARG A 15 3.49 -16.04 -9.24
C ARG A 15 2.39 -15.06 -8.85
N ARG A 16 2.26 -14.75 -7.56
CA ARG A 16 1.07 -14.07 -7.02
C ARG A 16 1.31 -12.63 -6.56
N LEU A 17 2.44 -12.34 -5.93
CA LEU A 17 2.71 -11.00 -5.40
C LEU A 17 2.93 -9.92 -6.46
N PRO A 18 3.58 -10.19 -7.62
CA PRO A 18 3.66 -9.19 -8.68
C PRO A 18 2.27 -8.78 -9.19
N LYS A 19 1.35 -9.75 -9.33
CA LYS A 19 -0.03 -9.49 -9.77
C LYS A 19 -0.82 -8.70 -8.72
N LEU A 20 -0.60 -8.99 -7.44
CA LEU A 20 -1.19 -8.23 -6.34
C LEU A 20 -0.74 -6.77 -6.38
N LEU A 21 0.56 -6.54 -6.57
CA LEU A 21 1.12 -5.19 -6.65
C LEU A 21 0.67 -4.44 -7.91
N ALA A 22 0.68 -5.08 -9.08
CA ALA A 22 0.21 -4.48 -10.33
C ALA A 22 -1.25 -3.99 -10.24
N ARG A 23 -2.13 -4.80 -9.63
CA ARG A 23 -3.52 -4.41 -9.38
C ARG A 23 -3.64 -3.23 -8.42
N PHE A 24 -2.72 -3.10 -7.48
CA PHE A 24 -2.70 -1.96 -6.56
C PHE A 24 -2.28 -0.68 -7.28
N TYR A 25 -1.26 -0.74 -8.14
CA TYR A 25 -0.86 0.37 -9.00
C TYR A 25 -2.00 0.82 -9.92
N ALA A 26 -2.63 -0.13 -10.64
CA ALA A 26 -3.77 0.16 -11.49
C ALA A 26 -4.93 0.81 -10.72
N ALA A 27 -5.26 0.30 -9.53
CA ALA A 27 -6.29 0.88 -8.69
C ALA A 27 -5.94 2.30 -8.21
N GLY A 28 -4.65 2.59 -7.95
CA GLY A 28 -4.22 3.93 -7.56
C GLY A 28 -4.40 4.93 -8.70
N ARG A 29 -4.03 4.55 -9.93
CA ARG A 29 -4.26 5.36 -11.13
C ARG A 29 -5.75 5.61 -11.40
N GLU A 30 -6.59 4.59 -11.23
CA GLU A 30 -8.04 4.71 -11.38
C GLU A 30 -8.63 5.70 -10.37
N VAL A 31 -8.23 5.60 -9.10
CA VAL A 31 -8.72 6.47 -8.01
C VAL A 31 -8.29 7.93 -8.25
N LEU A 32 -7.04 8.14 -8.63
CA LEU A 32 -6.52 9.49 -8.92
C LEU A 32 -7.15 10.12 -10.18
N ALA A 33 -7.71 9.33 -11.08
CA ALA A 33 -8.39 9.85 -12.27
C ALA A 33 -9.84 10.30 -12.00
N HIS A 34 -10.49 9.81 -10.95
CA HIS A 34 -11.93 10.04 -10.70
C HIS A 34 -12.23 10.93 -9.48
N GLU A 35 -11.22 11.32 -8.70
CA GLU A 35 -11.28 12.27 -7.56
C GLU A 35 -12.44 12.04 -6.53
N ASP A 36 -13.03 10.83 -6.48
CA ASP A 36 -14.12 10.54 -5.55
C ASP A 36 -13.60 10.11 -4.16
N PRO A 37 -13.95 10.83 -3.06
CA PRO A 37 -13.58 10.45 -1.69
C PRO A 37 -13.96 9.02 -1.30
N GLY A 38 -15.08 8.49 -1.81
CA GLY A 38 -15.50 7.11 -1.55
C GLY A 38 -14.50 6.08 -2.10
N THR A 39 -13.89 6.39 -3.24
CA THR A 39 -12.88 5.52 -3.87
C THR A 39 -11.56 5.51 -3.11
N LEU A 40 -11.16 6.63 -2.49
CA LEU A 40 -9.95 6.73 -1.66
C LEU A 40 -10.01 5.86 -0.40
N HIS A 41 -11.17 5.77 0.25
CA HIS A 41 -11.34 4.87 1.40
C HIS A 41 -11.12 3.40 1.00
N GLN A 42 -11.74 2.95 -0.09
CA GLN A 42 -11.56 1.59 -0.60
C GLN A 42 -10.12 1.34 -1.03
N PHE A 43 -9.49 2.33 -1.64
CA PHE A 43 -8.08 2.27 -2.02
C PHE A 43 -7.16 2.08 -0.82
N ARG A 44 -7.42 2.79 0.29
CA ARG A 44 -6.69 2.63 1.56
C ARG A 44 -6.79 1.20 2.10
N LEU A 45 -7.97 0.58 2.05
CA LEU A 45 -8.16 -0.81 2.46
C LEU A 45 -7.37 -1.78 1.56
N ARG A 46 -7.39 -1.57 0.25
CA ARG A 46 -6.57 -2.32 -0.71
C ARG A 46 -5.07 -2.18 -0.39
N GLY A 47 -4.62 -0.96 -0.09
CA GLY A 47 -3.25 -0.67 0.33
C GLY A 47 -2.85 -1.47 1.56
N LYS A 48 -3.67 -1.49 2.62
CA LYS A 48 -3.42 -2.29 3.83
C LYS A 48 -3.24 -3.76 3.49
N ARG A 49 -4.14 -4.32 2.69
CA ARG A 49 -4.08 -5.72 2.24
C ARG A 49 -2.76 -6.04 1.51
N VAL A 50 -2.32 -5.16 0.61
CA VAL A 50 -1.06 -5.33 -0.12
C VAL A 50 0.13 -5.29 0.83
N ARG A 51 0.19 -4.30 1.73
CA ARG A 51 1.27 -4.19 2.71
C ARG A 51 1.34 -5.43 3.60
N TYR A 52 0.23 -5.82 4.24
CA TYR A 52 0.20 -6.99 5.12
C TYR A 52 0.60 -8.27 4.40
N SER A 53 0.13 -8.43 3.15
CA SER A 53 0.57 -9.56 2.32
C SER A 53 2.09 -9.54 2.16
N LEU A 54 2.67 -8.42 1.75
CA LEU A 54 4.13 -8.32 1.54
C LEU A 54 4.93 -8.45 2.85
N GLU A 55 4.43 -7.97 3.99
CA GLU A 55 5.10 -8.11 5.29
C GLU A 55 5.27 -9.59 5.69
N LEU A 56 4.29 -10.44 5.40
CA LEU A 56 4.39 -11.88 5.65
C LEU A 56 5.49 -12.56 4.81
N PHE A 57 5.80 -12.01 3.63
CA PHE A 57 6.85 -12.55 2.75
C PHE A 57 8.23 -11.90 2.95
N ARG A 58 8.43 -11.11 4.03
CA ARG A 58 9.75 -10.59 4.40
C ARG A 58 10.86 -11.67 4.42
N PRO A 59 10.66 -12.86 5.02
CA PRO A 59 11.69 -13.90 5.05
C PRO A 59 12.08 -14.45 3.67
N VAL A 60 11.22 -14.25 2.65
CA VAL A 60 11.36 -14.80 1.30
C VAL A 60 12.11 -13.82 0.37
N TYR A 61 12.00 -12.51 0.60
CA TYR A 61 12.57 -11.48 -0.28
C TYR A 61 13.75 -10.71 0.33
N GLY A 62 13.91 -10.74 1.65
CA GLY A 62 15.01 -10.05 2.33
C GLY A 62 14.89 -8.51 2.31
N PRO A 63 15.98 -7.79 2.60
CA PRO A 63 15.94 -6.38 3.02
C PRO A 63 15.48 -5.41 1.93
N LYS A 64 15.60 -5.75 0.65
CA LYS A 64 15.12 -4.86 -0.43
C LYS A 64 13.60 -4.70 -0.41
N LEU A 65 12.85 -5.67 0.13
CA LEU A 65 11.41 -5.55 0.29
C LEU A 65 11.02 -4.43 1.28
N GLU A 66 11.88 -4.11 2.26
CA GLU A 66 11.60 -3.03 3.21
C GLU A 66 11.50 -1.66 2.54
N LYS A 67 12.19 -1.44 1.43
CA LYS A 67 12.07 -0.20 0.64
C LYS A 67 10.64 -0.05 0.08
N LEU A 68 10.09 -1.11 -0.50
CA LEU A 68 8.70 -1.11 -0.98
C LEU A 68 7.70 -0.96 0.17
N LEU A 69 7.92 -1.66 1.29
CA LEU A 69 7.07 -1.56 2.47
C LEU A 69 7.10 -0.15 3.08
N LYS A 70 8.24 0.53 3.10
CA LYS A 70 8.35 1.93 3.53
C LYS A 70 7.52 2.85 2.64
N ARG A 71 7.58 2.66 1.31
CA ARG A 71 6.78 3.44 0.35
C ARG A 71 5.29 3.21 0.53
N LEU A 72 4.87 1.96 0.74
CA LEU A 72 3.48 1.61 1.03
C LEU A 72 2.99 2.22 2.35
N ARG A 73 3.82 2.21 3.40
CA ARG A 73 3.50 2.87 4.67
C ARG A 73 3.30 4.37 4.49
N ARG A 74 4.18 5.05 3.74
CA ARG A 74 4.02 6.48 3.45
C ARG A 74 2.72 6.78 2.70
N ALA A 75 2.40 6.00 1.66
CA ALA A 75 1.11 6.13 0.96
C ALA A 75 -0.09 5.94 1.91
N GLN A 76 -0.02 4.92 2.77
CA GLN A 76 -1.10 4.62 3.72
C GLN A 76 -1.28 5.67 4.81
N ASN A 77 -0.20 6.30 5.28
CA ASN A 77 -0.29 7.37 6.26
C ASN A 77 -1.05 8.55 5.68
N ALA A 78 -0.70 9.01 4.47
CA ALA A 78 -1.41 10.10 3.80
C ALA A 78 -2.90 9.77 3.57
N LEU A 79 -3.20 8.56 3.08
CA LEU A 79 -4.58 8.08 2.91
C LEU A 79 -5.33 7.94 4.26
N GLY A 80 -4.61 7.69 5.36
CA GLY A 80 -5.14 7.64 6.71
C GLY A 80 -5.62 9.02 7.14
N GLU A 81 -4.76 10.03 7.02
CA GLU A 81 -5.08 11.41 7.42
C GLU A 81 -6.25 12.00 6.61
N ILE A 82 -6.31 11.70 5.31
CA ILE A 82 -7.47 12.09 4.46
C ILE A 82 -8.76 11.44 4.99
N ASN A 83 -8.71 10.14 5.30
CA ASN A 83 -9.87 9.42 5.86
C ASN A 83 -10.28 9.93 7.24
N ASP A 84 -9.33 10.36 8.05
CA ASP A 84 -9.59 10.88 9.40
C ASP A 84 -10.33 12.21 9.33
N CYS A 85 -10.04 13.06 8.31
CA CYS A 85 -10.84 14.27 8.06
C CYS A 85 -12.30 13.94 7.72
N ALA A 86 -12.51 12.94 6.85
CA ALA A 86 -13.87 12.48 6.51
C ALA A 86 -14.60 11.90 7.74
N THR A 87 -13.89 11.17 8.61
CA THR A 87 -14.46 10.57 9.81
C THR A 87 -14.77 11.64 10.88
N ALA A 88 -13.90 12.63 11.06
CA ALA A 88 -14.09 13.72 12.01
C ALA A 88 -15.36 14.55 11.70
N ARG A 89 -15.67 14.77 10.42
CA ARG A 89 -16.92 15.43 9.98
C ARG A 89 -18.18 14.67 10.46
N LEU A 90 -18.14 13.34 10.45
CA LEU A 90 -19.25 12.50 10.92
C LEU A 90 -19.40 12.52 12.45
N ILE A 91 -18.29 12.64 13.18
CA ILE A 91 -18.28 12.65 14.65
C ILE A 91 -18.78 13.99 15.21
N VAL A 92 -18.52 15.10 14.50
CA VAL A 92 -18.86 16.46 14.95
C VAL A 92 -19.83 17.11 13.95
N PRO A 93 -21.12 16.74 13.92
CA PRO A 93 -22.02 17.15 12.84
C PRO A 93 -22.45 18.63 12.88
N HIS A 94 -22.27 19.32 14.01
CA HIS A 94 -22.82 20.66 14.26
C HIS A 94 -21.74 21.73 14.46
N SER A 95 -20.74 21.79 13.58
CA SER A 95 -19.74 22.86 13.57
C SER A 95 -19.28 23.21 12.16
N SER A 96 -19.79 24.32 11.64
CA SER A 96 -19.47 24.83 10.29
C SER A 96 -18.01 25.20 10.14
N GLU A 97 -17.44 25.88 11.14
CA GLU A 97 -16.05 26.35 11.12
C GLU A 97 -15.08 25.16 11.15
N PHE A 98 -15.39 24.14 11.96
CA PHE A 98 -14.59 22.93 12.01
C PHE A 98 -14.68 22.12 10.72
N HIS A 99 -15.87 22.04 10.09
CA HIS A 99 -16.03 21.39 8.79
C HIS A 99 -15.24 22.10 7.69
N ALA A 100 -15.29 23.43 7.63
CA ALA A 100 -14.50 24.21 6.67
C ALA A 100 -12.99 23.96 6.85
N TRP A 101 -12.52 23.95 8.09
CA TRP A 101 -11.11 23.60 8.39
C TRP A 101 -10.74 22.18 7.98
N LEU A 102 -11.62 21.20 8.21
CA LEU A 102 -11.41 19.80 7.78
C LEU A 102 -11.36 19.68 6.26
N ASP A 103 -12.16 20.44 5.53
CA ASP A 103 -12.18 20.44 4.07
C ASP A 103 -10.87 20.98 3.48
N GLU A 104 -10.38 22.12 3.99
CA GLU A 104 -9.08 22.69 3.60
C GLU A 104 -7.91 21.74 3.92
N ARG A 105 -7.93 21.14 5.11
CA ARG A 105 -6.93 20.15 5.51
C ARG A 105 -6.97 18.93 4.58
N GLN A 106 -8.16 18.40 4.28
CA GLN A 106 -8.32 17.23 3.43
C GLN A 106 -7.83 17.52 1.99
N ALA A 107 -8.11 18.71 1.45
CA ALA A 107 -7.65 19.12 0.13
C ALA A 107 -6.11 19.21 0.08
N THR A 108 -5.48 19.76 1.11
CA THR A 108 -4.02 19.84 1.23
C THR A 108 -3.38 18.45 1.25
N LEU A 109 -3.88 17.57 2.13
CA LEU A 109 -3.41 16.19 2.24
C LEU A 109 -3.61 15.40 0.95
N HIS A 110 -4.73 15.61 0.25
CA HIS A 110 -4.99 15.00 -1.05
C HIS A 110 -3.93 15.43 -2.08
N GLY A 111 -3.64 16.73 -2.19
CA GLY A 111 -2.61 17.24 -3.09
C GLY A 111 -1.20 16.68 -2.78
N GLU A 112 -0.84 16.56 -1.51
CA GLU A 112 0.41 15.93 -1.09
C GLU A 112 0.46 14.43 -1.42
N PHE A 113 -0.65 13.72 -1.22
CA PHE A 113 -0.77 12.31 -1.58
C PHE A 113 -0.63 12.11 -3.10
N VAL A 114 -1.32 12.92 -3.91
CA VAL A 114 -1.25 12.85 -5.38
C VAL A 114 0.19 13.09 -5.84
N ARG A 115 0.85 14.14 -5.32
CA ARG A 115 2.25 14.44 -5.66
C ARG A 115 3.18 13.28 -5.30
N TYR A 116 3.10 12.79 -4.07
CA TYR A 116 3.88 11.63 -3.66
C TYR A 116 3.57 10.39 -4.52
N TRP A 117 2.32 10.19 -4.90
CA TRP A 117 1.96 9.05 -5.73
C TRP A 117 2.61 9.14 -7.10
N LEU A 118 2.48 10.27 -7.79
CA LEU A 118 2.96 10.43 -9.16
C LEU A 118 4.49 10.55 -9.24
N ASP A 119 5.10 11.30 -8.32
CA ASP A 119 6.52 11.65 -8.39
C ASP A 119 7.42 10.59 -7.75
N ASP A 120 6.92 9.89 -6.73
CA ASP A 120 7.68 8.88 -6.00
C ASP A 120 7.12 7.47 -6.21
N PHE A 121 5.86 7.23 -5.85
CA PHE A 121 5.31 5.86 -5.68
C PHE A 121 5.10 5.12 -7.01
N ASP A 122 4.49 5.79 -7.98
CA ASP A 122 4.16 5.38 -9.35
C ASP A 122 4.91 6.23 -10.38
N ALA A 123 6.10 6.70 -10.01
CA ALA A 123 7.03 7.33 -10.93
C ALA A 123 7.33 6.40 -12.12
N PRO A 124 7.67 6.94 -13.31
CA PRO A 124 7.92 6.14 -14.51
C PRO A 124 8.87 4.96 -14.26
N GLY A 125 8.37 3.74 -14.47
CA GLY A 125 9.14 2.50 -14.33
C GLY A 125 9.17 1.89 -12.93
N GLU A 126 8.69 2.57 -11.88
CA GLU A 126 8.70 2.02 -10.52
C GLU A 126 7.84 0.76 -10.38
N GLU A 127 6.62 0.75 -10.94
CA GLU A 127 5.77 -0.44 -10.98
C GLU A 127 6.53 -1.64 -11.57
N ASN A 128 7.15 -1.45 -12.75
CA ASN A 128 7.90 -2.50 -13.43
C ASN A 128 9.11 -2.97 -12.62
N ASN A 129 9.83 -2.05 -11.96
CA ASN A 129 10.96 -2.37 -11.10
C ASN A 129 10.54 -3.29 -9.94
N TRP A 130 9.43 -2.96 -9.26
CA TRP A 130 8.92 -3.76 -8.14
C TRP A 130 8.29 -5.08 -8.58
N ILE A 131 7.55 -5.09 -9.69
CA ILE A 131 7.00 -6.32 -10.28
C ILE A 131 8.13 -7.28 -10.65
N ARG A 132 9.17 -6.79 -11.34
CA ARG A 132 10.35 -7.59 -11.70
C ARG A 132 11.08 -8.10 -10.47
N TYR A 133 11.21 -7.26 -9.44
CA TYR A 133 11.81 -7.66 -8.18
C TYR A 133 11.04 -8.81 -7.52
N LEU A 134 9.73 -8.68 -7.36
CA LEU A 134 8.87 -9.71 -6.77
C LEU A 134 8.85 -10.99 -7.63
N ALA A 135 8.90 -10.88 -8.95
CA ALA A 135 8.87 -12.04 -9.84
C ALA A 135 10.19 -12.85 -9.81
N ARG A 136 11.33 -12.22 -9.50
CA ARG A 136 12.65 -12.86 -9.64
C ARG A 136 13.31 -13.25 -8.33
N TYR A 137 13.16 -12.44 -7.27
CA TYR A 137 14.04 -12.53 -6.11
C TYR A 137 13.45 -13.25 -4.90
N ALA A 138 12.27 -13.86 -5.02
CA ALA A 138 11.73 -14.71 -3.97
C ALA A 138 12.55 -15.99 -3.83
N ARG A 139 13.10 -16.22 -2.63
CA ARG A 139 13.93 -17.38 -2.28
C ARG A 139 13.26 -18.21 -1.18
N ALA A 140 13.62 -19.49 -1.09
CA ALA A 140 13.19 -20.32 0.02
C ALA A 140 13.50 -19.60 1.35
N PRO A 141 12.55 -19.55 2.30
CA PRO A 141 12.75 -18.85 3.55
C PRO A 141 13.94 -19.47 4.27
N ARG A 142 14.87 -18.63 4.73
CA ARG A 142 15.92 -19.11 5.63
C ARG A 142 15.24 -19.60 6.91
N GLN A 143 15.62 -20.79 7.41
CA GLN A 143 15.07 -21.29 8.67
C GLN A 143 15.20 -20.20 9.74
N PRO A 144 14.13 -19.90 10.49
CA PRO A 144 14.25 -18.98 11.60
C PRO A 144 15.24 -19.59 12.59
N HIS A 145 16.39 -18.95 12.79
CA HIS A 145 17.11 -19.09 14.04
C HIS A 145 16.25 -18.42 15.10
N PHE A 146 15.31 -19.18 15.68
CA PHE A 146 14.77 -18.83 16.98
C PHE A 146 15.93 -18.97 17.95
N SER A 147 16.64 -17.87 18.17
CA SER A 147 17.58 -17.78 19.28
C SER A 147 16.73 -17.90 20.54
N SER A 148 16.70 -19.10 21.13
CA SER A 148 16.30 -19.27 22.53
C SER A 148 17.25 -18.43 23.35
N LYS A 149 16.87 -17.18 23.63
CA LYS A 149 17.41 -16.48 24.78
C LYS A 149 16.80 -17.16 26.00
N LYS A 150 17.62 -18.00 26.64
CA LYS A 150 17.52 -18.32 28.06
C LYS A 150 17.69 -17.04 28.86
#